data_AF-A0AAD1UAH0-F1
#
_entry.id   AF-A0AAD1UAH0-F1
#
_cell.length_a   1.000
_cell.length_b   1.000
_cell.length_c   1.000
_cell.angle_alpha   90.00
_cell.angle_beta   90.00
_cell.angle_gamma   90.00
#
_symmetry.space_group_name_H-M   'P 1'
#
loop_
_entity.id
_entity.type
_entity.pdbx_description
1 polymer ?
#
loop_
_entity_poly.entity_id
_entity_poly.type
_entity_poly.pdbx_seq_one_letter_code
_entity_poly.pdbx_strand_id
1 'polypeptide(L)'
;MVIQKSSKKRIYRYIFILQCALMTLACYSPCNIIIWSTNSNVTIFDILGISIFLFGFFFEAIGDHQLNKYREKRDLAARNGTKIEKYCKEGLWAYTRHPNYFGEVVVWWGIFLLSFGNNPNGFCYFSILSPILMNYLLRYRSGVPFLEKKHMKDPEFQEYASRVSPFIPWIPKPQKVTSKSE
;
A
#
# COMPACT_ATOMS: atom_id res chain seq x y z
N MET A 1 -4.66 -24.95 -32.74
CA MET A 1 -3.76 -24.89 -31.54
C MET A 1 -2.62 -23.86 -31.65
N VAL A 2 -2.04 -23.60 -32.84
CA VAL A 2 -0.90 -22.67 -33.00
C VAL A 2 -1.25 -21.18 -32.78
N ILE A 3 -2.44 -20.75 -33.21
CA ILE A 3 -2.92 -19.36 -33.07
C ILE A 3 -3.07 -18.95 -31.59
N GLN A 4 -3.54 -19.87 -30.73
CA GLN A 4 -3.72 -19.62 -29.30
C GLN A 4 -2.38 -19.54 -28.55
N LYS A 5 -1.34 -20.24 -29.01
CA LYS A 5 0.01 -20.22 -28.43
C LYS A 5 0.77 -18.93 -28.77
N SER A 6 0.58 -18.40 -29.99
CA SER A 6 1.10 -17.10 -30.43
C SER A 6 0.50 -15.94 -29.62
N SER A 7 -0.82 -15.96 -29.41
CA SER A 7 -1.52 -14.95 -28.60
C SER A 7 -1.04 -14.94 -27.13
N LYS A 8 -0.84 -16.11 -26.51
CA LYS A 8 -0.32 -16.22 -25.13
C LYS A 8 1.09 -15.64 -24.99
N LYS A 9 2.00 -15.92 -25.93
CA LYS A 9 3.35 -15.33 -25.93
C LYS A 9 3.31 -13.80 -26.08
N ARG A 10 2.40 -13.29 -26.91
CA ARG A 10 2.20 -11.85 -27.10
C ARG A 10 1.69 -11.17 -25.83
N ILE A 11 0.68 -11.75 -25.17
CA ILE A 11 0.14 -11.26 -23.90
C ILE A 11 1.22 -11.26 -22.80
N TYR A 12 1.98 -12.35 -22.68
CA TYR A 12 3.08 -12.44 -21.73
C TYR A 12 4.10 -11.32 -21.95
N ARG A 13 4.54 -11.09 -23.21
CA ARG A 13 5.47 -10.00 -23.53
C ARG A 13 4.95 -8.64 -23.10
N TYR A 14 3.67 -8.34 -23.33
CA TYR A 14 3.09 -7.06 -22.92
C TYR A 14 3.05 -6.89 -21.40
N ILE A 15 2.74 -7.94 -20.64
CA ILE A 15 2.77 -7.90 -19.17
C ILE A 15 4.19 -7.59 -18.68
N PHE A 16 5.20 -8.28 -19.22
CA PHE A 16 6.59 -8.08 -18.82
C PHE A 16 7.12 -6.71 -19.22
N ILE A 17 6.82 -6.22 -20.43
CA ILE A 17 7.24 -4.89 -20.88
C ILE A 17 6.57 -3.81 -20.00
N LEU A 18 5.27 -3.93 -19.73
CA LEU A 18 4.55 -3.03 -18.84
C LEU A 18 5.16 -3.06 -17.42
N GLN A 19 5.43 -4.25 -16.89
CA GLN A 19 6.03 -4.41 -15.57
C GLN A 19 7.43 -3.78 -15.50
N CYS A 20 8.27 -4.00 -16.51
CA CYS A 20 9.57 -3.33 -16.61
C CYS A 20 9.43 -1.81 -16.66
N ALA A 21 8.50 -1.29 -17.47
CA ALA A 21 8.27 0.16 -17.57
C ALA A 21 7.81 0.76 -16.23
N LEU A 22 6.88 0.11 -15.54
CA LEU A 22 6.41 0.54 -14.21
C LEU A 22 7.53 0.47 -13.16
N MET A 23 8.35 -0.58 -13.18
CA MET A 23 9.50 -0.71 -12.28
C MET A 23 10.54 0.38 -12.54
N THR A 24 10.84 0.72 -13.79
CA THR A 24 11.77 1.81 -14.11
C THR A 24 11.27 3.15 -13.56
N LEU A 25 9.98 3.44 -13.71
CA LEU A 25 9.38 4.67 -13.17
C LEU A 25 9.39 4.70 -11.64
N ALA A 26 9.06 3.58 -10.99
CA ALA A 26 9.13 3.47 -9.53
C ALA A 26 10.58 3.63 -9.02
N CYS A 27 11.54 2.94 -9.64
CA CYS A 27 12.95 2.97 -9.25
C CYS A 27 13.67 4.28 -9.61
N TYR A 28 13.05 5.19 -10.37
CA TYR A 28 13.71 6.44 -10.77
C TYR A 28 14.17 7.27 -9.56
N SER A 29 13.32 7.43 -8.54
CA SER A 29 13.65 8.19 -7.33
C SER A 29 14.84 7.59 -6.54
N PRO A 30 14.86 6.30 -6.18
CA PRO A 30 16.01 5.72 -5.47
C PRO A 30 17.28 5.67 -6.35
N CYS A 31 17.17 5.45 -7.66
CA CYS A 31 18.32 5.51 -8.56
C CYS A 31 18.92 6.93 -8.64
N ASN A 32 18.08 7.97 -8.57
CA ASN A 32 18.54 9.35 -8.59
C ASN A 32 19.41 9.69 -7.37
N ILE A 33 19.02 9.21 -6.18
CA ILE A 33 19.83 9.33 -4.94
C ILE A 33 21.23 8.77 -5.16
N ILE A 34 21.37 7.59 -5.77
CA ILE A 34 22.66 6.90 -5.89
C ILE A 34 23.54 7.50 -6.99
N ILE A 35 22.96 7.80 -8.16
CA ILE A 35 23.72 8.14 -9.36
C ILE A 35 24.14 9.61 -9.37
N TRP A 36 23.32 10.49 -8.81
CA TRP A 36 23.47 11.94 -8.97
C TRP A 36 23.67 12.69 -7.65
N SER A 37 24.07 12.00 -6.58
CA SER A 37 24.38 12.64 -5.30
C SER A 37 25.58 13.58 -5.46
N THR A 38 25.33 14.88 -5.54
CA THR A 38 26.36 15.92 -5.65
C THR A 38 26.54 16.70 -4.36
N ASN A 39 25.54 16.66 -3.45
CA ASN A 39 25.64 17.24 -2.13
C ASN A 39 26.27 16.25 -1.15
N SER A 40 27.33 16.67 -0.46
CA SER A 40 27.96 15.93 0.64
C SER A 40 27.41 16.33 2.01
N ASN A 41 26.58 17.38 2.08
CA ASN A 41 25.98 17.88 3.31
C ASN A 41 24.57 17.34 3.50
N VAL A 42 24.21 17.03 4.75
CA VAL A 42 22.85 16.65 5.13
C VAL A 42 21.94 17.86 5.03
N THR A 43 20.87 17.73 4.25
CA THR A 43 19.85 18.76 4.06
C THR A 43 18.63 18.52 4.96
N ILE A 44 17.79 19.54 5.12
CA ILE A 44 16.49 19.40 5.81
C ILE A 44 15.59 18.36 5.12
N PHE A 45 15.70 18.23 3.80
CA PHE A 45 14.95 17.24 3.02
C PHE A 45 15.40 15.81 3.31
N ASP A 46 16.67 15.60 3.65
CA ASP A 46 17.15 14.28 4.07
C ASP A 46 16.56 13.88 5.42
N ILE A 47 16.54 14.81 6.38
CA ILE A 47 15.94 14.57 7.70
C ILE A 47 14.44 14.28 7.57
N LEU A 48 13.71 15.09 6.79
CA LEU A 48 12.28 14.88 6.54
C LEU A 48 12.03 13.58 5.78
N GLY A 49 12.83 13.29 4.76
CA GLY A 49 12.72 12.10 3.94
C GLY A 49 12.94 10.82 4.74
N ILE A 50 13.98 10.76 5.57
CA ILE A 50 14.24 9.65 6.50
C ILE A 50 13.10 9.52 7.51
N SER A 51 12.63 10.63 8.09
CA SER A 51 11.54 10.60 9.08
C SER A 51 10.25 10.05 8.48
N ILE A 52 9.88 10.50 7.28
CA ILE A 52 8.71 10.02 6.55
C ILE A 52 8.88 8.56 6.13
N PHE A 53 10.07 8.19 5.64
CA PHE A 53 10.39 6.81 5.29
C PHE A 53 10.21 5.87 6.48
N LEU A 54 10.82 6.20 7.62
CA LEU A 54 10.73 5.37 8.83
C LEU A 54 9.30 5.30 9.34
N PHE A 55 8.56 6.40 9.32
CA PHE A 55 7.15 6.40 9.69
C PHE A 55 6.35 5.46 8.79
N GLY A 56 6.50 5.55 7.46
CA GLY A 56 5.83 4.66 6.52
C GLY A 56 6.20 3.19 6.72
N PHE A 57 7.49 2.90 6.87
CA PHE A 57 8.03 1.56 7.07
C PHE A 57 7.48 0.91 8.34
N PHE A 58 7.51 1.62 9.47
CA PHE A 58 6.95 1.09 10.72
C PHE A 58 5.44 0.95 10.65
N PHE A 59 4.74 1.89 10.00
CA PHE A 59 3.29 1.79 9.82
C PHE A 59 2.90 0.54 9.02
N GLU A 60 3.66 0.23 7.97
CA GLU A 60 3.50 -0.99 7.18
C GLU A 60 3.82 -2.25 7.99
N ALA A 61 5.02 -2.30 8.59
CA ALA A 61 5.49 -3.46 9.35
C ALA A 61 4.56 -3.82 10.51
N ILE A 62 4.05 -2.82 11.24
CA ILE A 62 3.09 -3.00 12.32
C ILE A 62 1.75 -3.49 11.77
N GLY A 63 1.28 -2.91 10.66
CA GLY A 63 0.03 -3.32 10.01
C GLY A 63 0.06 -4.79 9.57
N ASP A 64 1.13 -5.21 8.91
CA ASP A 64 1.31 -6.59 8.48
C ASP A 64 1.50 -7.56 9.66
N HIS A 65 2.24 -7.16 10.69
CA HIS A 65 2.39 -7.96 11.90
C HIS A 65 1.04 -8.19 12.59
N GLN A 66 0.22 -7.14 12.74
CA GLN A 66 -1.14 -7.25 13.29
C GLN A 66 -2.02 -8.18 12.47
N LEU A 67 -1.97 -8.08 11.14
CA LEU A 67 -2.74 -8.94 10.25
C LEU A 67 -2.31 -10.41 10.35
N ASN A 68 -1.01 -10.68 10.40
CA ASN A 68 -0.48 -12.05 10.51
C ASN A 68 -0.86 -12.67 11.85
N LYS A 69 -0.68 -11.93 12.96
CA LYS A 69 -1.11 -12.37 14.29
C LYS A 69 -2.62 -12.66 14.34
N TYR A 70 -3.43 -11.84 13.68
CA TYR A 70 -4.87 -12.06 13.60
C TYR A 70 -5.23 -13.31 12.79
N ARG A 71 -4.53 -13.58 11.69
CA ARG A 71 -4.70 -14.81 10.90
C ARG A 71 -4.39 -16.06 11.74
N GLU A 72 -3.29 -16.05 12.48
CA GLU A 72 -2.94 -17.15 13.39
C GLU A 72 -4.01 -17.36 14.46
N LYS A 73 -4.47 -16.27 15.10
CA LYS A 73 -5.57 -16.30 16.08
C LYS A 73 -6.84 -16.91 15.48
N ARG A 74 -7.18 -16.55 14.24
CA ARG A 74 -8.35 -17.07 13.52
C ARG A 74 -8.22 -18.55 13.19
N ASP A 75 -7.05 -18.98 12.74
CA ASP A 75 -6.81 -20.37 12.38
C ASP A 75 -6.84 -21.27 13.62
N LEU A 76 -6.35 -20.79 14.77
CA LEU A 76 -6.50 -21.46 16.07
C LEU A 76 -7.96 -21.52 16.52
N ALA A 77 -8.71 -20.42 16.39
CA ALA A 77 -10.12 -20.39 16.75
C ALA A 77 -10.94 -21.41 15.93
N ALA A 78 -10.67 -21.50 14.62
CA ALA A 78 -11.30 -22.47 13.74
C ALA A 78 -11.02 -23.92 14.15
N ARG A 79 -9.78 -24.23 14.57
CA ARG A 79 -9.40 -25.57 15.08
C ARG A 79 -10.10 -25.92 16.40
N ASN A 80 -10.27 -24.92 17.27
CA ASN A 80 -10.88 -25.10 18.59
C ASN A 80 -12.41 -24.93 18.57
N GLY A 81 -13.04 -24.83 17.40
CA GLY A 81 -14.49 -24.64 17.26
C GLY A 81 -15.01 -23.29 17.77
N THR A 82 -14.13 -22.32 18.03
CA THR A 82 -14.48 -20.99 18.52
C THR A 82 -14.72 -20.05 17.33
N LYS A 83 -15.79 -19.25 17.39
CA LYS A 83 -16.05 -18.21 16.38
C LYS A 83 -15.37 -16.90 16.79
N ILE A 84 -14.56 -16.34 15.89
CA ILE A 84 -14.09 -14.96 15.96
C ILE A 84 -14.48 -14.23 14.68
N GLU A 85 -14.39 -12.90 14.68
CA GLU A 85 -14.66 -12.09 13.50
C GLU A 85 -13.76 -12.51 12.31
N LYS A 86 -14.23 -12.28 11.09
CA LYS A 86 -13.54 -12.70 9.88
C LYS A 86 -12.42 -11.74 9.47
N TYR A 87 -12.58 -10.47 9.81
CA TYR A 87 -11.70 -9.38 9.42
C TYR A 87 -10.99 -8.78 10.63
N CYS A 88 -9.70 -8.45 10.47
CA CYS A 88 -8.95 -7.75 11.50
C CYS A 88 -9.49 -6.32 11.65
N LYS A 89 -9.94 -5.98 12.87
CA LYS A 89 -10.41 -4.63 13.26
C LYS A 89 -9.61 -4.07 14.44
N GLU A 90 -8.45 -4.65 14.72
CA GLU A 90 -7.59 -4.31 15.86
C GLU A 90 -6.42 -3.42 15.40
N GLY A 91 -5.91 -2.55 16.28
CA GLY A 91 -4.72 -1.74 16.00
C GLY A 91 -4.90 -0.76 14.84
N LEU A 92 -3.96 -0.75 13.88
CA LEU A 92 -4.00 0.14 12.71
C LEU A 92 -5.18 -0.18 11.78
N TRP A 93 -5.61 -1.45 11.77
CA TRP A 93 -6.76 -1.90 10.99
C TRP A 93 -8.09 -1.31 11.49
N ALA A 94 -8.14 -0.79 12.72
CA ALA A 94 -9.31 -0.06 13.20
C ALA A 94 -9.49 1.33 12.53
N TYR A 95 -8.41 1.91 12.01
CA TYR A 95 -8.38 3.28 11.47
C TYR A 95 -8.29 3.33 9.94
N THR A 96 -7.71 2.31 9.33
CA THR A 96 -7.68 2.14 7.87
C THR A 96 -7.79 0.67 7.51
N ARG A 97 -8.46 0.37 6.39
CA ARG A 97 -8.61 -1.00 5.91
C ARG A 97 -7.37 -1.54 5.21
N HIS A 98 -6.39 -0.70 4.90
CA HIS A 98 -5.15 -1.09 4.23
C HIS A 98 -3.96 -0.31 4.81
N PRO A 99 -3.61 -0.52 6.09
CA PRO A 99 -2.53 0.21 6.73
C PRO A 99 -1.18 -0.02 6.06
N ASN A 100 -0.93 -1.25 5.61
CA ASN A 100 0.27 -1.60 4.86
C ASN A 100 0.42 -0.81 3.55
N TYR A 101 -0.65 -0.66 2.76
CA TYR A 101 -0.58 0.12 1.53
C TYR A 101 -0.42 1.62 1.77
N PHE A 102 -0.95 2.13 2.87
CA PHE A 102 -0.67 3.51 3.29
C PHE A 102 0.81 3.68 3.65
N GLY A 103 1.36 2.77 4.46
CA GLY A 103 2.78 2.77 4.83
C GLY A 103 3.70 2.74 3.61
N GLU A 104 3.45 1.84 2.66
CA GLU A 104 4.18 1.74 1.40
C GLU A 104 4.16 3.07 0.61
N VAL A 105 2.98 3.71 0.44
CA VAL A 105 2.91 5.01 -0.24
C VAL A 105 3.72 6.08 0.49
N VAL A 106 3.66 6.12 1.82
CA VAL A 106 4.42 7.05 2.64
C VAL A 106 5.93 6.82 2.49
N VAL A 107 6.38 5.56 2.44
CA VAL A 107 7.78 5.20 2.15
C VAL A 107 8.25 5.84 0.83
N TRP A 108 7.45 5.72 -0.23
CA TRP A 108 7.80 6.31 -1.53
C TRP A 108 7.88 7.84 -1.51
N TRP A 109 7.05 8.50 -0.70
CA TRP A 109 7.17 9.96 -0.48
C TRP A 109 8.46 10.32 0.27
N GLY A 110 8.88 9.50 1.24
CA GLY A 110 10.16 9.66 1.93
C GLY A 110 11.36 9.53 0.99
N ILE A 111 11.36 8.51 0.12
CA ILE A 111 12.39 8.30 -0.91
C ILE A 111 12.45 9.47 -1.91
N PHE A 112 11.30 10.01 -2.29
CA PHE A 112 11.24 11.21 -3.13
C PHE A 112 11.92 12.41 -2.48
N LEU A 113 11.64 12.69 -1.21
CA LEU A 113 12.26 13.81 -0.49
C LEU A 113 13.78 13.64 -0.38
N LEU A 114 14.26 12.42 -0.15
CA LEU A 114 15.70 12.11 -0.16
C LEU A 114 16.32 12.38 -1.54
N SER A 115 15.66 11.98 -2.63
CA SER A 115 16.12 12.29 -3.99
C SER A 115 16.17 13.80 -4.24
N PHE A 116 15.18 14.53 -3.73
CA PHE A 116 15.08 15.99 -3.90
C PHE A 116 16.18 16.76 -3.17
N GLY A 117 16.52 16.38 -1.94
CA GLY A 117 17.60 17.03 -1.16
C GLY A 117 18.99 16.86 -1.77
N ASN A 118 19.27 15.69 -2.34
CA ASN A 118 20.60 15.35 -2.86
C ASN A 118 20.93 16.00 -4.21
N ASN A 119 19.92 16.36 -5.01
CA ASN A 119 20.15 17.01 -6.29
C ASN A 119 18.97 17.89 -6.76
N PRO A 120 18.94 19.19 -6.42
CA PRO A 120 17.88 20.10 -6.87
C PRO A 120 18.08 20.56 -8.33
N ASN A 121 18.43 19.65 -9.25
CA ASN A 121 18.52 19.92 -10.69
C ASN A 121 17.25 19.50 -11.44
N GLY A 122 17.17 19.86 -12.73
CA GLY A 122 15.98 19.64 -13.56
C GLY A 122 15.52 18.17 -13.66
N PHE A 123 16.45 17.21 -13.55
CA PHE A 123 16.11 15.79 -13.64
C PHE A 123 15.47 15.24 -12.36
N CYS A 124 15.74 15.84 -11.20
CA CYS A 124 15.15 15.40 -9.95
C CYS A 124 13.63 15.65 -9.87
N TYR A 125 13.09 16.60 -10.63
CA TYR A 125 11.63 16.78 -10.72
C TYR A 125 10.92 15.53 -11.26
N PHE A 126 11.59 14.67 -12.04
CA PHE A 126 11.01 13.40 -12.48
C PHE A 126 10.91 12.37 -11.35
N SER A 127 11.65 12.52 -10.24
CA SER A 127 11.57 11.64 -9.07
C SER A 127 10.20 11.65 -8.42
N ILE A 128 9.41 12.72 -8.57
CA ILE A 128 8.03 12.79 -8.07
C ILE A 128 7.10 11.79 -8.77
N LEU A 129 7.46 11.32 -9.98
CA LEU A 129 6.65 10.34 -10.71
C LEU A 129 6.58 9.02 -9.96
N SER A 130 7.60 8.67 -9.19
CA SER A 130 7.66 7.44 -8.41
C SER A 130 6.55 7.36 -7.33
N PRO A 131 6.48 8.28 -6.34
CA PRO A 131 5.42 8.24 -5.34
C PRO A 131 4.03 8.49 -5.93
N ILE A 132 3.90 9.31 -6.99
CA ILE A 132 2.62 9.49 -7.69
C ILE A 132 2.15 8.18 -8.31
N LEU A 133 3.05 7.46 -8.97
CA LEU A 133 2.74 6.15 -9.57
C LEU A 133 2.35 5.14 -8.49
N MET A 134 3.11 5.04 -7.40
CA MET A 134 2.81 4.09 -6.33
C MET A 134 1.48 4.40 -5.63
N ASN A 135 1.21 5.67 -5.35
CA ASN A 135 -0.08 6.11 -4.83
C ASN A 135 -1.23 5.73 -5.79
N TYR A 136 -1.06 5.98 -7.09
CA TYR A 136 -2.07 5.65 -8.09
C TYR A 136 -2.33 4.13 -8.18
N LEU A 137 -1.28 3.33 -8.27
CA LEU A 137 -1.39 1.88 -8.42
C LEU A 137 -2.03 1.22 -7.19
N LEU A 138 -1.57 1.60 -5.99
CA LEU A 138 -2.05 1.02 -4.75
C LEU A 138 -3.48 1.49 -4.41
N ARG A 139 -3.80 2.76 -4.61
CA ARG A 139 -5.11 3.29 -4.22
C ARG A 139 -6.21 3.05 -5.25
N TYR A 140 -5.91 3.08 -6.55
CA TYR A 140 -6.94 3.14 -7.59
C TYR A 140 -6.93 1.98 -8.59
N ARG A 141 -5.87 1.17 -8.66
CA ARG A 141 -5.77 0.09 -9.66
C ARG A 141 -5.68 -1.30 -9.04
N SER A 142 -4.47 -1.71 -8.67
CA SER A 142 -4.15 -3.10 -8.34
C SER A 142 -4.15 -3.38 -6.83
N GLY A 143 -4.01 -2.36 -5.99
CA GLY A 143 -4.05 -2.52 -4.54
C GLY A 143 -5.48 -2.61 -4.01
N VAL A 144 -5.95 -1.52 -3.39
CA VAL A 144 -7.20 -1.46 -2.62
C VAL A 144 -8.42 -1.98 -3.41
N PRO A 145 -8.77 -1.45 -4.60
CA PRO A 145 -10.04 -1.80 -5.23
C PRO A 145 -10.11 -3.27 -5.66
N PHE A 146 -8.98 -3.83 -6.06
CA PHE A 146 -8.90 -5.23 -6.48
C PHE A 146 -9.10 -6.20 -5.31
N LEU A 147 -8.51 -5.88 -4.15
CA LEU A 147 -8.71 -6.66 -2.92
C LEU A 147 -10.13 -6.54 -2.39
N GLU A 148 -10.65 -5.32 -2.29
CA GLU A 148 -11.98 -5.09 -1.73
C GLU A 148 -13.07 -5.73 -2.58
N LYS A 149 -12.97 -5.68 -3.92
CA LYS A 149 -13.96 -6.28 -4.82
C LYS A 149 -14.26 -7.75 -4.54
N LYS A 150 -13.28 -8.51 -4.02
CA LYS A 150 -13.46 -9.92 -3.63
C LYS A 150 -14.28 -10.07 -2.35
N HIS A 151 -14.20 -9.11 -1.44
CA HIS A 151 -14.84 -9.12 -0.13
C HIS A 151 -16.15 -8.34 -0.08
N MET A 152 -16.44 -7.47 -1.06
CA MET A 152 -17.66 -6.66 -1.11
C MET A 152 -18.98 -7.44 -1.16
N LYS A 153 -18.95 -8.76 -1.37
CA LYS A 153 -20.14 -9.63 -1.29
C LYS A 153 -20.43 -10.09 0.14
N ASP A 154 -19.49 -9.92 1.07
CA ASP A 154 -19.62 -10.36 2.46
C ASP A 154 -20.27 -9.25 3.30
N PRO A 155 -21.43 -9.49 3.93
CA PRO A 155 -22.09 -8.51 4.80
C PRO A 155 -21.20 -8.00 5.94
N GLU A 156 -20.36 -8.84 6.52
CA GLU A 156 -19.44 -8.44 7.61
C GLU A 156 -18.38 -7.46 7.09
N PHE A 157 -17.90 -7.67 5.86
CA PHE A 157 -16.98 -6.74 5.22
C PHE A 157 -17.66 -5.43 4.86
N GLN A 158 -18.91 -5.46 4.39
CA GLN A 158 -19.65 -4.24 4.08
C GLN A 158 -19.87 -3.38 5.31
N GLU A 159 -20.19 -3.98 6.45
CA GLU A 159 -20.30 -3.28 7.73
C GLU A 159 -18.97 -2.60 8.09
N TYR A 160 -17.87 -3.37 8.06
CA TYR A 160 -16.53 -2.86 8.31
C TYR A 160 -16.16 -1.72 7.35
N ALA A 161 -16.44 -1.90 6.05
CA ALA A 161 -16.16 -0.94 5.00
C ALA A 161 -17.01 0.33 5.06
N SER A 162 -18.16 0.28 5.71
CA SER A 162 -19.00 1.48 5.93
C SER A 162 -18.43 2.40 7.02
N ARG A 163 -17.59 1.87 7.92
CA ARG A 163 -17.10 2.56 9.12
C ARG A 163 -15.65 3.00 9.03
N VAL A 164 -14.78 2.16 8.50
CA VAL A 164 -13.33 2.37 8.49
C VAL A 164 -12.88 2.93 7.15
N SER A 165 -11.93 3.87 7.12
CA SER A 165 -11.42 4.45 5.87
C SER A 165 -10.73 3.41 4.98
N PRO A 166 -10.88 3.45 3.64
CA PRO A 166 -10.21 2.50 2.74
C PRO A 166 -8.69 2.64 2.71
N PHE A 167 -8.11 3.81 2.99
CA PHE A 167 -6.69 4.03 2.72
C PHE A 167 -6.03 4.96 3.73
N ILE A 168 -6.48 6.20 3.81
CA ILE A 168 -5.92 7.18 4.76
C ILE A 168 -6.43 6.83 6.16
N PRO A 169 -5.57 6.59 7.17
CA PRO A 169 -5.98 6.35 8.55
C PRO A 169 -6.90 7.47 9.05
N TRP A 170 -8.10 7.10 9.49
CA TRP A 170 -9.09 8.06 9.98
C TRP A 170 -9.93 7.47 11.11
N ILE A 171 -10.54 8.34 11.92
CA ILE A 171 -11.42 7.92 13.01
C ILE A 171 -12.61 7.16 12.43
N PRO A 172 -12.88 5.91 12.88
CA PRO A 172 -13.95 5.10 12.33
C PRO A 172 -15.33 5.67 12.73
N LYS A 173 -16.31 5.52 11.83
CA LYS A 173 -17.69 5.94 12.12
C LYS A 173 -18.32 5.05 13.20
N PRO A 174 -19.28 5.58 14.00
CA PRO A 174 -20.03 4.79 14.98
C PRO A 174 -20.71 3.59 14.33
N GLN A 175 -20.86 2.50 15.08
CA GLN A 175 -21.64 1.36 14.61
C GLN A 175 -23.11 1.78 14.53
N LYS A 176 -23.76 1.52 13.40
CA LYS A 176 -25.21 1.62 13.35
C LYS A 176 -25.77 0.49 14.22
N VAL A 177 -26.31 0.84 15.39
CA VAL A 177 -27.09 -0.09 16.21
C VAL A 177 -28.32 -0.46 15.38
N THR A 178 -28.30 -1.61 14.74
CA THR A 178 -29.52 -2.18 14.17
C THR A 178 -30.34 -2.67 15.36
N SER A 179 -31.38 -1.90 15.71
CA SER A 179 -32.44 -2.41 16.58
C SER A 179 -32.96 -3.69 15.93
N LYS A 180 -32.62 -4.85 16.49
CA LYS A 180 -33.35 -6.07 16.19
C LYS A 180 -34.78 -5.80 16.64
N SER A 181 -35.67 -5.55 15.69
CA SER A 181 -37.10 -5.66 15.93
C SER A 181 -37.36 -7.11 16.32
N GLU A 182 -37.73 -7.30 17.57
CA GLU A 182 -38.21 -8.55 18.16
C GLU A 182 -39.40 -9.12 17.38
#